data_AF-A0A3R7LZS6-F1
#
_entry.id   AF-A0A3R7LZS6-F1
#
_cell.length_a   1.000
_cell.length_b   1.000
_cell.length_c   1.000
_cell.angle_alpha   90.00
_cell.angle_beta   90.00
_cell.angle_gamma   90.00
#
_symmetry.space_group_name_H-M   'P 1'
#
loop_
_entity.id
_entity.type
_entity.pdbx_description
1 polymer ?
#
loop_
_entity_poly.entity_id
_entity_poly.type
_entity_poly.pdbx_seq_one_letter_code
_entity_poly.pdbx_strand_id
1 'polypeptide(L)' 'MGSQDASRSLWVFGYGSLCWHPGFQHGASAVGHIEHYVRRFWQGNSTHRGIPGKPGRVATLVQEEG' A
#
# COMPACT_ATOMS: atom_id res chain seq x y z
N MET A 1 38.28 -4.01 11.93
CA MET A 1 37.19 -4.62 11.15
C MET A 1 35.94 -3.78 11.39
N GLY A 2 35.57 -2.95 10.42
CA GLY A 2 34.47 -1.99 10.57
C GLY A 2 33.12 -2.71 10.60
N SER A 3 32.54 -2.79 11.79
CA SER A 3 31.10 -2.97 11.99
C SER A 3 30.41 -1.74 11.39
N GLN A 4 29.53 -1.92 10.40
CA GLN A 4 28.37 -1.07 10.08
C GLN A 4 27.51 -1.80 9.04
N ASP A 5 26.92 -2.93 9.44
CA ASP A 5 25.66 -3.35 8.83
C ASP A 5 24.55 -2.69 9.63
N ALA A 6 24.35 -1.39 9.38
CA ALA A 6 23.15 -0.71 9.86
C ALA A 6 21.99 -1.41 9.16
N SER A 7 21.38 -2.37 9.86
CA SER A 7 20.24 -3.16 9.42
C SER A 7 19.21 -2.24 8.77
N ARG A 8 19.16 -2.19 7.44
CA ARG A 8 18.25 -1.30 6.73
C ARG A 8 16.82 -1.75 7.05
N SER A 9 16.14 -1.01 7.93
CA SER A 9 14.72 -1.23 8.20
C SER A 9 13.91 -0.75 6.98
N LEU A 10 13.15 -1.67 6.38
CA LEU A 10 12.22 -1.37 5.30
C LEU A 10 10.85 -0.99 5.86
N TRP A 11 10.32 0.15 5.44
CA TRP A 11 8.94 0.56 5.71
C TRP A 11 8.10 0.42 4.44
N VAL A 12 6.88 -0.11 4.59
CA VAL A 12 5.90 -0.25 3.51
C VAL A 12 4.72 0.67 3.82
N PHE A 13 4.41 1.61 2.93
CA PHE A 13 3.26 2.49 3.08
C PHE A 13 1.98 1.79 2.60
N GLY A 14 1.09 1.47 3.55
CA GLY A 14 -0.22 0.90 3.24
C GLY A 14 -1.25 1.98 2.90
N TYR A 15 -1.84 1.91 1.71
CA TYR A 15 -2.88 2.85 1.24
C TYR A 15 -4.23 2.19 0.94
N GLY A 16 -4.31 0.85 1.02
CA GLY A 16 -5.50 0.05 0.72
C GLY A 16 -5.78 -0.99 1.80
N SER A 17 -6.00 -2.25 1.41
CA SER A 17 -6.25 -3.34 2.37
C SER A 17 -5.13 -3.54 3.39
N LEU A 18 -3.88 -3.19 3.03
CA LEU A 18 -2.73 -3.27 3.93
C LEU A 18 -2.92 -2.48 5.23
N CYS A 19 -3.78 -1.44 5.26
CA CYS A 19 -4.06 -0.68 6.48
C CYS A 19 -4.72 -1.54 7.58
N TRP A 20 -5.46 -2.59 7.23
CA TRP A 20 -6.18 -3.45 8.19
C TRP A 20 -5.87 -4.94 8.04
N HIS A 21 -5.29 -5.35 6.90
CA HIS A 21 -4.92 -6.73 6.61
C HIS A 21 -3.58 -6.79 5.85
N PRO A 22 -2.43 -6.64 6.54
CA PRO A 22 -1.11 -6.59 5.91
C PRO A 22 -0.73 -7.89 5.18
N GLY A 23 -1.12 -9.04 5.71
CA GLY A 23 -0.76 -10.35 5.13
C GLY A 23 0.72 -10.76 5.33
N PHE A 24 1.48 -10.00 6.13
CA PHE A 24 2.87 -10.31 6.52
C PHE A 24 3.19 -9.80 7.94
N GLN A 25 4.22 -10.38 8.55
CA GLN A 25 4.71 -9.95 9.87
C GLN A 25 5.52 -8.66 9.74
N HIS A 26 5.31 -7.71 10.66
CA HIS A 26 6.04 -6.45 10.72
C HIS A 26 6.38 -6.11 12.19
N GLY A 27 7.51 -5.43 12.39
CA GLY A 27 7.99 -5.09 13.75
C GLY A 27 7.37 -3.83 14.34
N ALA A 28 6.95 -2.87 13.50
CA ALA A 28 6.36 -1.60 13.92
C ALA A 28 5.36 -1.09 12.89
N SER A 29 4.34 -0.34 13.35
CA SER A 29 3.38 0.37 12.50
C SER A 29 3.16 1.79 13.02
N ALA A 30 2.89 2.71 12.10
CA ALA A 30 2.59 4.10 12.41
C ALA A 30 1.57 4.65 11.41
N VAL A 31 0.72 5.59 11.86
CA VAL A 31 -0.18 6.33 10.99
C VAL A 31 0.60 7.47 10.33
N GLY A 32 0.41 7.65 9.02
CA GLY A 32 1.09 8.69 8.26
C GLY A 32 0.39 8.96 6.93
N HIS A 33 0.93 9.91 6.16
CA HIS A 33 0.49 10.25 4.81
C HIS A 33 1.71 10.38 3.89
N ILE A 34 1.45 10.38 2.59
CA ILE A 34 2.44 10.69 1.55
C ILE A 34 1.92 11.86 0.73
N GLU A 35 2.84 12.62 0.16
CA GLU A 35 2.55 13.76 -0.72
C GLU A 35 2.68 13.36 -2.19
N HIS A 36 2.19 14.21 -3.09
CA HIS A 36 2.26 14.05 -4.56
C HIS A 36 1.53 12.81 -5.13
N TYR A 37 0.70 12.15 -4.30
CA TYR A 37 -0.16 11.05 -4.70
C TYR A 37 -1.57 11.21 -4.12
N VAL A 38 -2.55 10.82 -4.92
CA VAL A 38 -3.94 10.76 -4.48
C VAL A 38 -4.49 9.34 -4.57
N ARG A 39 -5.28 8.95 -3.57
CA ARG A 39 -5.94 7.65 -3.54
C ARG A 39 -7.25 7.71 -4.31
N ARG A 40 -7.39 6.87 -5.34
CA ARG A 40 -8.60 6.74 -6.17
C ARG A 40 -9.06 5.29 -6.25
N PHE A 41 -10.35 5.06 -6.38
CA PHE A 41 -10.94 3.72 -6.59
C PHE A 41 -11.03 3.41 -8.10
N TRP A 42 -9.88 3.42 -8.78
CA TRP A 42 -9.81 3.28 -10.23
C TRP A 42 -9.22 1.95 -10.69
N GLN A 43 -8.70 1.13 -9.78
CA GLN A 43 -8.20 -0.18 -10.15
C GLN A 43 -9.35 -1.18 -10.21
N GLY A 44 -9.50 -1.85 -11.36
CA GLY A 44 -10.45 -2.95 -11.52
C GLY A 44 -9.97 -4.19 -10.76
N ASN A 45 -10.90 -4.89 -10.10
CA ASN A 45 -10.60 -6.15 -9.42
C ASN A 45 -11.70 -7.18 -9.72
N SER A 46 -11.29 -8.32 -10.27
CA SER A 46 -12.21 -9.39 -10.70
C SER A 46 -12.05 -10.68 -9.90
N THR A 47 -11.28 -10.68 -8.82
CA THR A 47 -10.94 -11.90 -8.04
C THR A 47 -11.20 -11.78 -6.55
N HIS A 48 -11.15 -10.58 -5.97
CA HIS A 48 -11.29 -10.34 -4.53
C HIS A 48 -12.51 -9.48 -4.17
N ARG A 49 -12.84 -8.49 -5.02
CA ARG A 49 -13.91 -7.50 -4.79
C ARG A 49 -14.84 -7.36 -6.00
N GLY A 50 -14.72 -8.28 -6.94
CA GLY A 50 -15.57 -8.40 -8.12
C GLY A 50 -15.37 -9.76 -8.76
N ILE A 51 -15.99 -9.95 -9.92
CA ILE A 51 -15.95 -11.20 -10.69
C ILE A 51 -15.69 -10.88 -12.17
N PRO A 52 -15.24 -11.85 -12.99
CA PRO A 52 -15.14 -11.66 -14.44
C PRO A 52 -16.46 -11.12 -15.02
N GLY A 53 -16.38 -10.06 -15.84
CA GLY A 53 -17.55 -9.39 -16.42
C GLY A 53 -18.26 -8.37 -15.51
N LYS A 54 -17.98 -8.37 -14.19
CA LYS A 54 -18.48 -7.37 -13.23
C LYS A 54 -17.36 -7.00 -12.23
N PRO A 55 -16.33 -6.27 -12.68
CA PRO A 55 -15.20 -5.93 -11.82
C PRO A 55 -15.63 -4.95 -10.73
N GLY A 56 -15.15 -5.19 -9.51
CA GLY A 56 -15.19 -4.20 -8.44
C GLY A 56 -14.14 -3.13 -8.66
N ARG A 57 -14.26 -2.02 -7.94
CA ARG A 57 -13.25 -0.96 -7.89
C ARG A 57 -12.48 -1.02 -6.58
N VAL A 58 -11.16 -1.02 -6.66
CA VAL A 58 -10.27 -1.02 -5.49
C VAL A 58 -9.33 0.19 -5.54
N ALA A 59 -8.76 0.52 -4.38
CA ALA A 59 -7.87 1.66 -4.23
C ALA A 59 -6.59 1.49 -5.04
N THR A 60 -6.14 2.56 -5.66
CA THR A 60 -4.82 2.74 -6.26
C THR A 60 -4.33 4.16 -5.97
N LEU A 61 -3.03 4.37 -6.14
CA LEU A 61 -2.41 5.69 -6.07
C LEU A 61 -2.16 6.21 -7.47
N VAL A 62 -2.51 7.47 -7.69
CA VAL A 62 -2.21 8.20 -8.91
C VAL A 62 -1.33 9.38 -8.52
N GLN A 63 -0.25 9.61 -9.26
CA GLN A 63 0.57 10.80 -9.05
C GLN A 63 -0.26 12.03 -9.39
N GLU A 64 -0.32 12.98 -8.47
CA GLU A 64 -1.06 14.23 -8.61
C GLU A 64 -0.19 15.29 -7.95
N GLU A 65 0.31 16.23 -8.77
CA GLU A 65 0.93 17.43 -8.23
C GLU A 65 -0.19 18.27 -7.59
N GLY A 66 0.01 18.65 -6.33
CA GLY A 66 -0.99 19.33 -5.51
C GLY A 66 -1.34 20.73 -6.01
#